data_AF-A0A4W5K2U8-F1
#
_entry.id   AF-A0A4W5K2U8-F1
#
_cell.length_a   1.000
_cell.length_b   1.000
_cell.length_c   1.000
_cell.angle_alpha   90.00
_cell.angle_beta   90.00
_cell.angle_gamma   90.00
#
_symmetry.space_group_name_H-M   'P 1'
#
loop_
_entity.id
_entity.type
_entity.pdbx_description
1 polymer ?
#
loop_
_entity_poly.entity_id
_entity_poly.type
_entity_poly.pdbx_seq_one_letter_code
_entity_poly.pdbx_strand_id
1 'polypeptide(L)'
;NGIPLELNYLCLKCLEDKELFEDPEFPVTNASLFYNKPPPGVVEWKRPWEISDGPHLFVEGISSHDLNQGRLGNCWFVAACSCLALKPDLWQKVIPDWKEQEWDSKHPENYAGIFHFQFWVFGKWVDVVVDDRLPSINGELIYCHSKVKNEFWSALLEKAYAKLSGCYESLDGGNTGDAVVDFSGAVAEAINLEAEAFHKDQGRMDKLFEDLFKVYDRDGIISCSIKASPSEIEARMPCGLVKGHAYSVTSVKKVRLGHGLMAYFQNETIPLIRMRNPWGKTEWNGAWSDSSAEWKKVGSMERNNLGITVEDDGEFWMAFRDWCKYFTDADVCRLINTSLLTIDKTWNEVMILGSWTKNAEPLRNRCGGCMNHKKTFLQNPQYLFEVTKEVDEVLISLQQRDMKIHRSIGQGENLTIGFAIFKVELNRKYRMHDILTQVNVQTTTYINARTVFMRATLPKGRYIIIPSTFKPDILGEFMLRVYTNVDSGCRELTEHQPRMTCWSALTGYPVAVSQIYVHGAEGLENQDRTGGEKTQNVLDILAIFYRKKPTKPITVEVWNSNAVKDQFLGQVVLTGSVKDSTEPQRLQLRKRGRAMADEMPGSITLRIVTCTELTGM
;
A
#
# COMPACT_ATOMS: atom_id res chain seq x y z
N ASN A 1 2.57 20.94 17.88
CA ASN A 1 1.34 21.03 17.09
C ASN A 1 0.66 22.29 17.53
N GLY A 2 0.86 23.37 16.78
CA GLY A 2 0.09 24.59 16.96
C GLY A 2 -0.78 24.74 15.72
N ILE A 3 -1.91 25.42 15.87
CA ILE A 3 -2.80 25.82 14.78
C ILE A 3 -1.96 26.32 13.59
N PRO A 4 -2.19 25.83 12.36
CA PRO A 4 -1.51 26.36 11.18
C PRO A 4 -1.59 27.89 11.13
N LEU A 5 -0.46 28.55 10.86
CA LEU A 5 -0.38 30.03 10.88
C LEU A 5 -1.43 30.68 9.98
N GLU A 6 -1.75 30.04 8.85
CA GLU A 6 -2.77 30.49 7.91
C GLU A 6 -4.18 30.39 8.50
N LEU A 7 -4.52 29.27 9.16
CA LEU A 7 -5.82 29.12 9.82
C LEU A 7 -6.01 30.12 10.96
N ASN A 8 -4.98 30.30 11.78
CA ASN A 8 -5.03 31.29 12.86
C ASN A 8 -5.22 32.71 12.31
N TYR A 9 -4.51 33.05 11.23
CA TYR A 9 -4.70 34.33 10.54
C TYR A 9 -6.12 34.51 10.00
N LEU A 10 -6.68 33.50 9.32
CA LEU A 10 -8.05 33.56 8.78
C LEU A 10 -9.08 33.70 9.89
N CYS A 11 -8.94 32.94 10.99
CA CYS A 11 -9.81 33.01 12.15
C CYS A 11 -9.75 34.39 12.79
N LEU A 12 -8.55 34.89 13.14
CA LEU A 12 -8.37 36.22 13.74
C LEU A 12 -8.95 37.33 12.87
N LYS A 13 -8.74 37.26 11.55
CA LYS A 13 -9.30 38.23 10.62
C LYS A 13 -10.83 38.25 10.66
N CYS A 14 -11.49 37.08 10.65
CA CYS A 14 -12.94 36.98 10.76
C CYS A 14 -13.45 37.57 12.09
N LEU A 15 -12.75 37.29 13.20
CA LEU A 15 -13.08 37.83 14.51
C LEU A 15 -12.92 39.36 14.58
N GLU A 16 -11.84 39.91 13.99
CA GLU A 16 -11.59 41.35 13.89
C GLU A 16 -12.66 42.06 13.06
N ASP A 17 -13.01 41.48 11.91
CA ASP A 17 -14.01 42.02 10.98
C ASP A 17 -15.45 41.79 11.47
N LYS A 18 -15.64 40.94 12.50
CA LYS A 18 -16.95 40.48 13.01
C LYS A 18 -17.81 39.81 11.93
N GLU A 19 -17.15 39.09 11.04
CA GLU A 19 -17.77 38.32 9.97
C GLU A 19 -17.51 36.83 10.20
N LEU A 20 -18.37 35.99 9.64
CA LEU A 20 -18.17 34.55 9.64
C LEU A 20 -17.38 34.17 8.39
N PHE A 21 -16.46 33.23 8.53
CA PHE A 21 -15.64 32.76 7.44
C PHE A 21 -16.51 32.27 6.28
N GLU A 22 -16.12 32.71 5.09
CA GLU A 22 -16.67 32.26 3.83
C GLU A 22 -15.55 31.68 2.98
N ASP A 23 -15.62 30.37 2.69
CA ASP A 23 -14.56 29.68 1.96
C ASP A 23 -14.54 30.11 0.47
N PRO A 24 -13.50 30.85 0.02
CA PRO A 24 -13.42 31.29 -1.37
C PRO A 24 -13.04 30.15 -2.32
N GLU A 25 -12.43 29.07 -1.82
CA GLU A 25 -11.98 27.93 -2.63
C GLU A 25 -13.07 26.86 -2.76
N PHE A 26 -14.06 26.86 -1.88
CA PHE A 26 -15.22 25.96 -1.93
C PHE A 26 -16.52 26.74 -1.74
N PRO A 27 -16.89 27.60 -2.71
CA PRO A 27 -17.97 28.54 -2.54
C PRO A 27 -19.33 27.84 -2.51
N VAL A 28 -20.31 28.53 -1.95
CA VAL A 28 -21.69 28.08 -1.76
C VAL A 28 -22.47 28.09 -3.07
N THR A 29 -22.09 27.23 -4.01
CA THR A 29 -22.61 27.21 -5.38
C THR A 29 -22.87 25.79 -5.85
N ASN A 30 -23.60 25.66 -6.97
CA ASN A 30 -23.81 24.37 -7.61
C ASN A 30 -22.51 23.66 -7.98
N ALA A 31 -21.44 24.40 -8.32
CA ALA A 31 -20.15 23.81 -8.69
C ALA A 31 -19.51 23.01 -7.54
N SER A 32 -19.78 23.38 -6.28
CA SER A 32 -19.31 22.65 -5.11
C SER A 32 -20.17 21.43 -4.79
N LEU A 33 -21.40 21.36 -5.32
CA LEU A 33 -22.31 20.23 -5.14
C LEU A 33 -22.13 19.18 -6.24
N PHE A 34 -22.14 19.61 -7.51
CA PHE A 34 -22.19 18.72 -8.67
C PHE A 34 -21.61 19.38 -9.93
N TYR A 35 -21.16 18.55 -10.87
CA TYR A 35 -20.75 18.93 -12.22
C TYR A 35 -21.63 18.29 -13.30
N ASN A 36 -22.39 17.24 -12.98
CA ASN A 36 -23.25 16.53 -13.92
C ASN A 36 -24.67 16.35 -13.39
N LYS A 37 -24.84 15.69 -12.23
CA LYS A 37 -26.18 15.33 -11.71
C LYS A 37 -26.56 16.17 -10.48
N PRO A 38 -27.57 17.06 -10.57
CA PRO A 38 -28.03 17.81 -9.41
C PRO A 38 -28.73 16.90 -8.38
N PRO A 39 -28.62 17.22 -7.07
CA PRO A 39 -29.45 16.61 -6.04
C PRO A 39 -30.95 16.86 -6.31
N PRO A 40 -31.84 15.92 -5.96
CA PRO A 40 -33.28 16.11 -6.13
C PRO A 40 -33.83 17.07 -5.06
N GLY A 41 -34.14 18.30 -5.49
CA GLY A 41 -34.75 19.36 -4.68
C GLY A 41 -34.02 20.70 -4.81
N VAL A 42 -34.46 21.71 -4.05
CA VAL A 42 -33.76 23.00 -3.95
C VAL A 42 -32.81 22.94 -2.77
N VAL A 43 -31.51 23.01 -3.04
CA VAL A 43 -30.48 22.97 -2.00
C VAL A 43 -30.28 24.36 -1.41
N GLU A 44 -30.40 24.45 -0.10
CA GLU A 44 -30.06 25.62 0.72
C GLU A 44 -28.83 25.30 1.54
N TRP A 45 -27.85 26.19 1.53
CA TRP A 45 -26.67 26.04 2.39
C TRP A 45 -26.92 26.76 3.70
N LYS A 46 -26.90 26.01 4.79
CA LYS A 46 -27.22 26.49 6.14
C LYS A 46 -26.09 26.16 7.08
N ARG A 47 -25.81 27.07 8.01
CA ARG A 47 -24.88 26.81 9.11
C ARG A 47 -25.59 25.99 10.20
N PRO A 48 -24.87 25.25 11.06
CA PRO A 48 -25.45 24.32 12.01
C PRO A 48 -26.47 24.92 12.98
N TRP A 49 -26.30 26.17 13.41
CA TRP A 49 -27.28 26.87 14.27
C TRP A 49 -28.59 27.21 13.56
N GLU A 50 -28.62 27.20 12.22
CA GLU A 50 -29.86 27.37 11.44
C GLU A 50 -30.61 26.04 11.27
N ILE A 51 -29.98 24.92 11.63
CA ILE A 51 -30.48 23.56 11.45
C ILE A 51 -30.91 22.96 12.81
N SER A 52 -30.12 23.20 13.85
CA SER A 52 -30.31 22.60 15.18
C SER A 52 -29.94 23.57 16.30
N ASP A 53 -30.64 23.45 17.43
CA ASP A 53 -30.34 24.21 18.64
C ASP A 53 -29.08 23.65 19.33
N GLY A 54 -28.15 24.54 19.70
CA GLY A 54 -26.92 24.17 20.41
C GLY A 54 -26.01 23.23 19.62
N PRO A 55 -25.49 23.66 18.45
CA PRO A 55 -24.61 22.83 17.63
C PRO A 55 -23.32 22.52 18.37
N HIS A 56 -22.83 21.29 18.17
CA HIS A 56 -21.57 20.79 18.69
C HIS A 56 -20.81 20.09 17.57
N LEU A 57 -19.48 20.16 17.64
CA LEU A 57 -18.62 19.37 16.81
C LEU A 57 -18.70 17.91 17.27
N PHE A 58 -18.63 17.67 18.59
CA PHE A 58 -18.84 16.36 19.21
C PHE A 58 -19.76 16.45 20.43
N VAL A 59 -20.66 15.48 20.61
CA VAL A 59 -21.52 15.43 21.80
C VAL A 59 -20.95 14.46 22.84
N GLU A 60 -20.56 13.25 22.44
CA GLU A 60 -19.99 12.22 23.34
C GLU A 60 -18.65 11.65 22.82
N GLY A 61 -17.88 12.50 22.12
CA GLY A 61 -16.69 12.07 21.37
C GLY A 61 -17.06 11.59 19.97
N ILE A 62 -16.15 10.84 19.33
CA ILE A 62 -16.42 10.26 18.01
C ILE A 62 -16.91 8.83 18.16
N SER A 63 -18.05 8.54 17.53
CA SER A 63 -18.62 7.20 17.44
C SER A 63 -18.91 6.84 15.98
N SER A 64 -18.78 5.56 15.66
CA SER A 64 -19.25 5.03 14.37
C SER A 64 -20.78 5.10 14.21
N HIS A 65 -21.52 5.47 15.26
CA HIS A 65 -22.97 5.70 15.23
C HIS A 65 -23.35 7.10 14.73
N ASP A 66 -22.40 8.03 14.70
CA ASP A 66 -22.59 9.42 14.25
C ASP A 66 -22.48 9.55 12.72
N LEU A 67 -22.38 8.41 12.04
CA LEU A 67 -22.15 8.28 10.62
C LEU A 67 -23.37 7.64 9.99
N ASN A 68 -24.19 8.45 9.34
CA ASN A 68 -25.25 7.99 8.46
C ASN A 68 -24.93 8.46 7.05
N GLN A 69 -24.99 7.54 6.10
CA GLN A 69 -24.88 7.89 4.69
C GLN A 69 -26.07 8.77 4.30
N GLY A 70 -25.78 9.91 3.66
CA GLY A 70 -26.79 10.76 3.04
C GLY A 70 -27.24 10.21 1.69
N ARG A 71 -27.58 11.10 0.76
CA ARG A 71 -28.11 10.76 -0.57
C ARG A 71 -27.04 10.40 -1.60
N LEU A 72 -25.76 10.50 -1.24
CA LEU A 72 -24.62 10.31 -2.14
C LEU A 72 -24.13 8.86 -2.10
N GLY A 73 -23.66 8.33 -3.23
CA GLY A 73 -23.05 6.99 -3.34
C GLY A 73 -21.63 6.90 -2.75
N ASN A 74 -21.41 7.51 -1.58
CA ASN A 74 -20.11 7.58 -0.92
C ASN A 74 -19.99 6.67 0.30
N CYS A 75 -20.74 5.56 0.34
CA CYS A 75 -20.67 4.56 1.41
C CYS A 75 -19.24 4.12 1.76
N TRP A 76 -18.32 4.11 0.78
CA TRP A 76 -16.90 3.85 0.96
C TRP A 76 -16.22 4.84 1.92
N PHE A 77 -16.54 6.13 1.82
CA PHE A 77 -16.04 7.18 2.70
C PHE A 77 -16.63 7.04 4.10
N VAL A 78 -17.93 6.79 4.21
CA VAL A 78 -18.63 6.61 5.50
C VAL A 78 -18.13 5.37 6.24
N ALA A 79 -17.88 4.28 5.52
CA ALA A 79 -17.24 3.08 6.07
C ALA A 79 -15.81 3.38 6.56
N ALA A 80 -15.01 4.11 5.80
CA ALA A 80 -13.68 4.53 6.25
C ALA A 80 -13.75 5.43 7.51
N CYS A 81 -14.71 6.35 7.59
CA CYS A 81 -14.95 7.17 8.78
C CYS A 81 -15.37 6.32 9.98
N SER A 82 -16.14 5.25 9.75
CA SER A 82 -16.54 4.31 10.80
C SER A 82 -15.33 3.57 11.37
N CYS A 83 -14.38 3.18 10.53
CA CYS A 83 -13.10 2.64 10.96
C CYS A 83 -12.25 3.68 11.73
N LEU A 84 -12.24 4.93 11.26
CA LEU A 84 -11.51 6.03 11.89
C LEU A 84 -12.03 6.31 13.32
N ALA A 85 -13.35 6.27 13.51
CA ALA A 85 -14.01 6.45 14.81
C ALA A 85 -13.54 5.45 15.86
N LEU A 86 -13.14 4.24 15.44
CA LEU A 86 -12.64 3.19 16.33
C LEU A 86 -11.18 3.41 16.78
N LYS A 87 -10.49 4.42 16.24
CA LYS A 87 -9.05 4.66 16.43
C LYS A 87 -8.78 6.08 16.96
N PRO A 88 -8.79 6.29 18.29
CA PRO A 88 -8.60 7.60 18.92
C PRO A 88 -7.39 8.39 18.41
N ASP A 89 -6.24 7.73 18.30
CA ASP A 89 -4.99 8.37 17.86
C ASP A 89 -4.98 8.79 16.39
N LEU A 90 -5.83 8.17 15.56
CA LEU A 90 -5.95 8.52 14.15
C LEU A 90 -6.93 9.67 13.95
N TRP A 91 -8.11 9.64 14.56
CA TRP A 91 -9.08 10.69 14.34
C TRP A 91 -8.61 12.03 14.90
N GLN A 92 -7.84 12.05 16.00
CA GLN A 92 -7.23 13.28 16.52
C GLN A 92 -6.18 13.89 15.58
N LYS A 93 -5.62 13.10 14.65
CA LYS A 93 -4.78 13.63 13.56
C LYS A 93 -5.64 14.24 12.46
N VAL A 94 -6.76 13.60 12.13
CA VAL A 94 -7.68 14.05 11.08
C VAL A 94 -8.47 15.31 11.51
N ILE A 95 -8.86 15.40 12.77
CA ILE A 95 -9.55 16.54 13.37
C ILE A 95 -8.67 17.07 14.52
N PRO A 96 -7.56 17.76 14.19
CA PRO A 96 -6.66 18.31 15.20
C PRO A 96 -7.33 19.45 15.96
N ASP A 97 -6.81 19.75 17.16
CA ASP A 97 -7.19 20.95 17.93
C ASP A 97 -8.72 21.13 18.10
N TRP A 98 -9.45 20.02 18.09
CA TRP A 98 -10.89 19.99 17.91
C TRP A 98 -11.69 20.77 18.96
N LYS A 99 -11.14 20.93 20.17
CA LYS A 99 -11.72 21.73 21.25
C LYS A 99 -11.71 23.22 20.94
N GLU A 100 -10.71 23.69 20.20
CA GLU A 100 -10.55 25.09 19.80
C GLU A 100 -11.46 25.43 18.60
N GLN A 101 -11.93 24.40 17.87
CA GLN A 101 -12.89 24.52 16.77
C GLN A 101 -14.35 24.45 17.23
N GLU A 102 -14.61 24.09 18.49
CA GLU A 102 -15.95 23.86 19.02
C GLU A 102 -16.78 25.14 19.10
N TRP A 103 -18.11 25.04 18.95
CA TRP A 103 -19.01 26.16 19.15
C TRP A 103 -19.03 26.57 20.64
N ASP A 104 -18.59 27.80 20.94
CA ASP A 104 -18.65 28.36 22.29
C ASP A 104 -19.92 29.20 22.50
N SER A 105 -20.97 28.55 23.02
CA SER A 105 -22.22 29.23 23.38
C SER A 105 -22.07 30.30 24.46
N LYS A 106 -21.01 30.26 25.28
CA LYS A 106 -20.75 31.26 26.32
C LYS A 106 -20.00 32.48 25.77
N HIS A 107 -19.20 32.28 24.73
CA HIS A 107 -18.39 33.30 24.07
C HIS A 107 -18.61 33.29 22.56
N PRO A 108 -19.83 33.62 22.07
CA PRO A 108 -20.13 33.62 20.64
C PRO A 108 -19.26 34.62 19.85
N GLU A 109 -18.67 35.61 20.51
CA GLU A 109 -17.70 36.54 19.92
C GLU A 109 -16.39 35.89 19.51
N ASN A 110 -16.08 34.69 20.00
CA ASN A 110 -14.88 33.92 19.64
C ASN A 110 -15.13 32.95 18.47
N TYR A 111 -16.36 32.92 17.95
CA TYR A 111 -16.76 32.00 16.91
C TYR A 111 -16.67 32.65 15.53
N ALA A 112 -15.87 32.06 14.64
CA ALA A 112 -15.60 32.58 13.30
C ALA A 112 -16.18 31.74 12.15
N GLY A 113 -16.93 30.66 12.41
CA GLY A 113 -17.51 29.85 11.33
C GLY A 113 -16.50 29.08 10.49
N ILE A 114 -15.34 28.75 11.05
CA ILE A 114 -14.17 28.17 10.37
C ILE A 114 -13.74 26.88 11.05
N PHE A 115 -13.48 25.85 10.26
CA PHE A 115 -13.07 24.52 10.71
C PHE A 115 -11.93 24.01 9.82
N HIS A 116 -11.14 23.08 10.32
CA HIS A 116 -10.09 22.44 9.53
C HIS A 116 -9.89 20.97 9.86
N PHE A 117 -9.44 20.25 8.84
CA PHE A 117 -9.22 18.82 8.85
C PHE A 117 -7.89 18.50 8.19
N GLN A 118 -7.23 17.43 8.60
CA GLN A 118 -5.98 16.99 7.98
C GLN A 118 -6.18 15.66 7.27
N PHE A 119 -5.76 15.63 6.01
CA PHE A 119 -5.74 14.42 5.20
C PHE A 119 -4.31 14.10 4.78
N TRP A 120 -3.96 12.83 4.82
CA TRP A 120 -2.74 12.33 4.24
C TRP A 120 -2.91 12.26 2.72
N VAL A 121 -2.31 13.20 2.00
CA VAL A 121 -2.37 13.28 0.55
C VAL A 121 -0.97 13.02 0.00
N PHE A 122 -0.80 11.83 -0.59
CA PHE A 122 0.35 11.50 -1.42
C PHE A 122 1.72 11.75 -0.72
N GLY A 123 1.86 11.22 0.49
CA GLY A 123 3.10 11.33 1.29
C GLY A 123 3.13 12.47 2.29
N LYS A 124 2.12 13.34 2.34
CA LYS A 124 2.11 14.53 3.20
C LYS A 124 0.75 14.72 3.88
N TRP A 125 0.76 15.18 5.12
CA TRP A 125 -0.44 15.69 5.75
C TRP A 125 -0.75 17.09 5.20
N VAL A 126 -1.97 17.26 4.69
CA VAL A 126 -2.49 18.50 4.11
C VAL A 126 -3.65 18.97 4.96
N ASP A 127 -3.56 20.23 5.39
CA ASP A 127 -4.60 20.90 6.15
C ASP A 127 -5.65 21.47 5.18
N VAL A 128 -6.92 21.17 5.41
CA VAL A 128 -8.05 21.59 4.59
C VAL A 128 -9.02 22.37 5.47
N VAL A 129 -9.07 23.68 5.20
CA VAL A 129 -9.95 24.62 5.88
C VAL A 129 -11.28 24.70 5.14
N VAL A 130 -12.38 24.73 5.89
CA VAL A 130 -13.75 24.90 5.38
C VAL A 130 -14.54 25.84 6.29
N ASP A 131 -15.50 26.57 5.72
CA ASP A 131 -16.57 27.14 6.54
C ASP A 131 -17.61 26.06 6.93
N ASP A 132 -18.54 26.39 7.80
CA ASP A 132 -19.55 25.45 8.31
C ASP A 132 -20.91 25.47 7.60
N ARG A 133 -21.03 26.15 6.45
CA ARG A 133 -22.25 26.10 5.64
C ARG A 133 -22.40 24.70 5.05
N LEU A 134 -23.50 24.01 5.36
CA LEU A 134 -23.76 22.64 4.94
C LEU A 134 -24.96 22.56 3.98
N PRO A 135 -24.89 21.71 2.93
CA PRO A 135 -26.00 21.51 2.02
C PRO A 135 -27.22 20.87 2.72
N SER A 136 -28.38 21.53 2.60
CA SER A 136 -29.64 21.08 3.19
C SER A 136 -30.80 21.18 2.20
N ILE A 137 -31.83 20.36 2.41
CA ILE A 137 -33.12 20.46 1.70
C ILE A 137 -34.20 20.42 2.77
N ASN A 138 -35.10 21.41 2.78
CA ASN A 138 -36.17 21.53 3.77
C ASN A 138 -35.66 21.54 5.23
N GLY A 139 -34.45 22.08 5.47
CA GLY A 139 -33.85 22.11 6.80
C GLY A 139 -33.21 20.80 7.27
N GLU A 140 -33.10 19.79 6.40
CA GLU A 140 -32.38 18.54 6.70
C GLU A 140 -31.11 18.43 5.86
N LEU A 141 -30.02 17.97 6.49
CA LEU A 141 -28.76 17.68 5.80
C LEU A 141 -28.96 16.57 4.76
N ILE A 142 -28.41 16.75 3.57
CA ILE A 142 -28.59 15.79 2.46
C ILE A 142 -27.42 14.82 2.28
N TYR A 143 -26.28 15.10 2.90
CA TYR A 143 -25.08 14.26 2.85
C TYR A 143 -24.82 13.61 4.23
N CYS A 144 -23.58 13.24 4.56
CA CYS A 144 -23.25 12.54 5.81
C CYS A 144 -23.65 13.37 7.03
N HIS A 145 -24.28 12.74 8.02
CA HIS A 145 -24.74 13.39 9.25
C HIS A 145 -24.90 12.39 10.41
N SER A 146 -24.88 12.93 11.64
CA SER A 146 -25.17 12.18 12.87
C SER A 146 -26.68 11.94 13.06
N LYS A 147 -27.03 10.87 13.78
CA LYS A 147 -28.40 10.69 14.28
C LYS A 147 -28.71 11.71 15.38
N VAL A 148 -27.68 12.17 16.08
CA VAL A 148 -27.74 13.23 17.08
C VAL A 148 -27.81 14.57 16.33
N LYS A 149 -28.98 15.21 16.37
CA LYS A 149 -29.29 16.36 15.50
C LYS A 149 -28.36 17.56 15.67
N ASN A 150 -27.72 17.70 16.82
CA ASN A 150 -26.83 18.81 17.13
C ASN A 150 -25.33 18.45 17.01
N GLU A 151 -24.98 17.33 16.38
CA GLU A 151 -23.59 16.90 16.16
C GLU A 151 -23.18 16.96 14.69
N PHE A 152 -22.05 17.63 14.39
CA PHE A 152 -21.72 18.04 13.01
C PHE A 152 -20.33 17.64 12.49
N TRP A 153 -19.49 16.95 13.27
CA TRP A 153 -18.14 16.57 12.81
C TRP A 153 -18.15 15.77 11.50
N SER A 154 -19.09 14.83 11.35
CA SER A 154 -19.14 13.94 10.18
C SER A 154 -19.51 14.70 8.90
N ALA A 155 -20.45 15.63 9.01
CA ALA A 155 -20.87 16.50 7.91
C ALA A 155 -19.75 17.46 7.45
N LEU A 156 -19.03 18.05 8.41
CA LEU A 156 -17.92 18.95 8.10
C LEU A 156 -16.69 18.21 7.57
N LEU A 157 -16.39 17.02 8.09
CA LEU A 157 -15.31 16.17 7.58
C LEU A 157 -15.57 15.78 6.12
N GLU A 158 -16.80 15.39 5.78
CA GLU A 158 -17.21 15.08 4.41
C GLU A 158 -17.10 16.32 3.51
N LYS A 159 -17.50 17.51 4.00
CA LYS A 159 -17.32 18.77 3.26
C LYS A 159 -15.85 19.04 2.92
N ALA A 160 -14.95 18.89 3.89
CA ALA A 160 -13.52 19.07 3.68
C ALA A 160 -12.96 18.06 2.67
N TYR A 161 -13.41 16.81 2.74
CA TYR A 161 -13.01 15.79 1.79
C TYR A 161 -13.60 16.00 0.38
N ALA A 162 -14.82 16.56 0.28
CA ALA A 162 -15.44 17.00 -0.97
C ALA A 162 -14.67 18.17 -1.60
N LYS A 163 -14.24 19.15 -0.80
CA LYS A 163 -13.35 20.24 -1.22
C LYS A 163 -12.05 19.71 -1.81
N LEU A 164 -11.38 18.78 -1.11
CA LEU A 164 -10.17 18.12 -1.61
C LEU A 164 -10.40 17.37 -2.94
N SER A 165 -11.61 16.84 -3.13
CA SER A 165 -12.03 16.11 -4.32
C SER A 165 -12.70 16.99 -5.40
N GLY A 166 -12.78 18.31 -5.19
CA GLY A 166 -13.35 19.30 -6.10
C GLY A 166 -14.83 19.62 -5.89
N CYS A 167 -15.69 18.65 -5.56
CA CYS A 167 -17.10 18.84 -5.23
C CYS A 167 -17.68 17.62 -4.51
N TYR A 168 -18.91 17.71 -3.99
CA TYR A 168 -19.59 16.56 -3.38
C TYR A 168 -19.83 15.41 -4.38
N GLU A 169 -20.30 15.67 -5.61
CA GLU A 169 -20.50 14.62 -6.64
C GLU A 169 -19.20 13.86 -6.96
N SER A 170 -18.02 14.48 -6.80
CA SER A 170 -16.74 13.80 -6.99
C SER A 170 -16.49 12.67 -5.98
N LEU A 171 -17.24 12.60 -4.87
CA LEU A 171 -17.17 11.50 -3.90
C LEU A 171 -18.08 10.32 -4.26
N ASP A 172 -18.94 10.45 -5.29
CA ASP A 172 -19.78 9.36 -5.77
C ASP A 172 -18.91 8.27 -6.40
N GLY A 173 -18.91 7.07 -5.81
CA GLY A 173 -18.04 5.97 -6.22
C GLY A 173 -16.55 6.17 -5.86
N GLY A 174 -16.06 5.33 -4.96
CA GLY A 174 -14.66 5.29 -4.54
C GLY A 174 -14.31 3.97 -3.85
N ASN A 175 -13.08 3.88 -3.34
CA ASN A 175 -12.56 2.70 -2.64
C ASN A 175 -12.30 3.04 -1.16
N THR A 176 -12.81 2.21 -0.26
CA THR A 176 -12.70 2.43 1.19
C THR A 176 -11.25 2.44 1.67
N GLY A 177 -10.41 1.56 1.13
CA GLY A 177 -8.97 1.54 1.42
C GLY A 177 -8.28 2.86 1.07
N ASP A 178 -8.66 3.52 -0.02
CA ASP A 178 -8.13 4.83 -0.38
C ASP A 178 -8.49 5.92 0.64
N ALA A 179 -9.74 5.98 1.12
CA ALA A 179 -10.12 6.92 2.19
C ALA A 179 -9.36 6.62 3.50
N VAL A 180 -9.20 5.35 3.85
CA VAL A 180 -8.43 4.98 5.05
C VAL A 180 -6.97 5.42 4.94
N VAL A 181 -6.35 5.29 3.76
CA VAL A 181 -5.01 5.85 3.50
C VAL A 181 -5.02 7.36 3.70
N ASP A 182 -6.04 8.06 3.20
CA ASP A 182 -6.15 9.52 3.35
C ASP A 182 -6.37 9.95 4.82
N PHE A 183 -6.89 9.09 5.68
CA PHE A 183 -7.08 9.38 7.11
C PHE A 183 -5.89 8.98 8.00
N SER A 184 -4.91 8.24 7.47
CA SER A 184 -3.92 7.59 8.33
C SER A 184 -2.50 7.50 7.79
N GLY A 185 -2.32 7.65 6.48
CA GLY A 185 -1.06 7.32 5.80
C GLY A 185 -0.77 5.81 5.72
N ALA A 186 -1.75 4.96 6.01
CA ALA A 186 -1.62 3.51 5.94
C ALA A 186 -1.18 2.99 4.56
N VAL A 187 -0.89 1.70 4.50
CA VAL A 187 -0.70 0.96 3.23
C VAL A 187 -1.89 0.05 3.03
N ALA A 188 -2.66 0.32 1.97
CA ALA A 188 -3.82 -0.49 1.59
C ALA A 188 -3.41 -1.67 0.70
N GLU A 189 -3.90 -2.86 1.06
CA GLU A 189 -3.82 -4.10 0.30
C GLU A 189 -5.23 -4.52 -0.10
N ALA A 190 -5.53 -4.51 -1.40
CA ALA A 190 -6.80 -5.01 -1.92
C ALA A 190 -6.72 -6.54 -2.11
N ILE A 191 -7.67 -7.26 -1.53
CA ILE A 191 -7.81 -8.71 -1.60
C ILE A 191 -9.12 -9.03 -2.31
N ASN A 192 -9.06 -9.84 -3.37
CA ASN A 192 -10.25 -10.30 -4.07
C ASN A 192 -10.62 -11.72 -3.59
N LEU A 193 -11.57 -11.79 -2.65
CA LEU A 193 -12.00 -13.02 -2.00
C LEU A 193 -12.65 -14.00 -2.97
N GLU A 194 -13.42 -13.48 -3.93
CA GLU A 194 -14.16 -14.27 -4.92
C GLU A 194 -13.23 -14.93 -5.93
N ALA A 195 -12.37 -14.15 -6.59
CA ALA A 195 -11.43 -14.63 -7.61
C ALA A 195 -10.39 -15.58 -7.03
N GLU A 196 -9.96 -15.34 -5.79
CA GLU A 196 -9.04 -16.23 -5.08
C GLU A 196 -9.73 -17.48 -4.53
N ALA A 197 -11.07 -17.50 -4.46
CA ALA A 197 -11.89 -18.62 -4.00
C ALA A 197 -11.49 -19.19 -2.62
N PHE A 198 -11.17 -18.31 -1.66
CA PHE A 198 -10.69 -18.72 -0.32
C PHE A 198 -11.64 -19.72 0.38
N HIS A 199 -12.96 -19.56 0.23
CA HIS A 199 -13.94 -20.47 0.85
C HIS A 199 -13.86 -21.93 0.35
N LYS A 200 -13.13 -22.21 -0.74
CA LYS A 200 -12.92 -23.54 -1.31
C LYS A 200 -11.60 -24.18 -0.88
N ASP A 201 -10.68 -23.43 -0.28
CA ASP A 201 -9.35 -23.88 0.12
C ASP A 201 -9.10 -23.54 1.60
N GLN A 202 -9.17 -24.57 2.45
CA GLN A 202 -9.00 -24.41 3.90
C GLN A 202 -7.64 -23.82 4.27
N GLY A 203 -6.55 -24.23 3.61
CA GLY A 203 -5.20 -23.77 3.96
C GLY A 203 -5.00 -22.29 3.62
N ARG A 204 -5.54 -21.83 2.49
CA ARG A 204 -5.52 -20.40 2.13
C ARG A 204 -6.43 -19.57 3.04
N MET A 205 -7.61 -20.09 3.37
CA MET A 205 -8.53 -19.43 4.29
C MET A 205 -7.93 -19.27 5.69
N ASP A 206 -7.29 -20.31 6.22
CA ASP A 206 -6.62 -20.26 7.53
C ASP A 206 -5.48 -19.23 7.52
N LYS A 207 -4.66 -19.21 6.46
CA LYS A 207 -3.60 -18.20 6.30
C LYS A 207 -4.16 -16.78 6.25
N LEU A 208 -5.23 -16.57 5.48
CA LEU A 208 -5.89 -15.26 5.39
C LEU A 208 -6.42 -14.81 6.75
N PHE A 209 -7.08 -15.72 7.50
CA PHE A 209 -7.56 -15.43 8.84
C PHE A 209 -6.41 -14.99 9.76
N GLU A 210 -5.30 -15.73 9.79
CA GLU A 210 -4.12 -15.38 10.60
C GLU A 210 -3.53 -14.02 10.20
N ASP A 211 -3.49 -13.73 8.90
CA ASP A 211 -2.97 -12.45 8.41
C ASP A 211 -3.89 -11.28 8.80
N LEU A 212 -5.22 -11.44 8.69
CA LEU A 212 -6.20 -10.42 9.12
C LEU A 212 -6.23 -10.25 10.64
N PHE A 213 -6.11 -11.34 11.40
CA PHE A 213 -6.01 -11.31 12.85
C PHE A 213 -4.80 -10.49 13.30
N LYS A 214 -3.62 -10.72 12.69
CA LYS A 214 -2.40 -9.94 12.97
C LYS A 214 -2.53 -8.47 12.58
N VAL A 215 -3.27 -8.16 11.50
CA VAL A 215 -3.52 -6.77 11.11
C VAL A 215 -4.37 -6.09 12.15
N TYR A 216 -5.49 -6.71 12.53
CA TYR A 216 -6.42 -6.19 13.51
C TYR A 216 -5.76 -5.99 14.89
N ASP A 217 -4.99 -6.97 15.35
CA ASP A 217 -4.25 -6.94 16.63
C ASP A 217 -3.17 -5.83 16.67
N ARG A 218 -2.72 -5.37 15.50
CA ARG A 218 -1.76 -4.25 15.35
C ARG A 218 -2.44 -2.97 14.90
N ASP A 219 -3.69 -2.79 15.30
CA ASP A 219 -4.52 -1.63 15.01
C ASP A 219 -4.76 -1.29 13.53
N GLY A 220 -4.49 -2.24 12.63
CA GLY A 220 -4.83 -2.10 11.23
C GLY A 220 -6.35 -2.03 11.00
N ILE A 221 -6.72 -1.40 9.90
CA ILE A 221 -8.10 -1.17 9.52
C ILE A 221 -8.46 -2.12 8.37
N ILE A 222 -9.61 -2.78 8.46
CA ILE A 222 -10.07 -3.70 7.43
C ILE A 222 -11.49 -3.29 7.02
N SER A 223 -11.71 -3.14 5.71
CA SER A 223 -13.03 -2.98 5.13
C SER A 223 -13.30 -4.09 4.12
N CYS A 224 -14.58 -4.35 3.84
CA CYS A 224 -14.97 -5.35 2.87
C CYS A 224 -16.24 -4.92 2.13
N SER A 225 -16.48 -5.52 0.97
CA SER A 225 -17.66 -5.23 0.17
C SER A 225 -18.12 -6.47 -0.61
N ILE A 226 -19.35 -6.36 -1.11
CA ILE A 226 -19.95 -7.35 -1.99
C ILE A 226 -20.18 -6.66 -3.33
N LYS A 227 -19.61 -7.19 -4.40
CA LYS A 227 -19.76 -6.63 -5.74
C LYS A 227 -21.23 -6.67 -6.19
N ALA A 228 -21.68 -5.56 -6.78
CA ALA A 228 -23.01 -5.44 -7.37
C ALA A 228 -22.92 -5.24 -8.89
N SER A 229 -23.94 -5.71 -9.61
CA SER A 229 -24.23 -5.17 -10.93
C SER A 229 -24.79 -3.74 -10.79
N PRO A 230 -24.70 -2.87 -11.83
CA PRO A 230 -25.20 -1.50 -11.74
C PRO A 230 -26.67 -1.36 -11.33
N SER A 231 -27.50 -2.38 -11.61
CA SER A 231 -28.92 -2.43 -11.22
C SER A 231 -29.16 -2.94 -9.79
N GLU A 232 -28.14 -3.46 -9.12
CA GLU A 232 -28.23 -4.07 -7.78
C GLU A 232 -27.36 -3.32 -6.75
N ILE A 233 -26.94 -2.09 -7.05
CA ILE A 233 -26.23 -1.24 -6.10
C ILE A 233 -27.13 -1.02 -4.89
N GLU A 234 -26.60 -1.26 -3.70
CA GLU A 234 -27.29 -1.17 -2.41
C GLU A 234 -28.50 -2.12 -2.29
N ALA A 235 -28.53 -3.20 -3.09
CA ALA A 235 -29.59 -4.20 -3.03
C ALA A 235 -29.42 -5.17 -1.84
N ARG A 236 -30.50 -5.38 -1.09
CA ARG A 236 -30.54 -6.31 0.05
C ARG A 236 -30.66 -7.77 -0.41
N MET A 237 -29.86 -8.63 0.17
CA MET A 237 -29.85 -10.08 -0.04
C MET A 237 -30.79 -10.78 0.97
N PRO A 238 -31.28 -12.00 0.67
CA PRO A 238 -32.10 -12.77 1.61
C PRO A 238 -31.42 -13.07 2.95
N CYS A 239 -30.08 -13.12 2.97
CA CYS A 239 -29.28 -13.31 4.18
C CYS A 239 -29.03 -12.03 4.98
N GLY A 240 -29.66 -10.91 4.60
CA GLY A 240 -29.55 -9.61 5.26
C GLY A 240 -28.38 -8.72 4.81
N LEU A 241 -27.39 -9.27 4.10
CA LEU A 241 -26.28 -8.50 3.53
C LEU A 241 -26.71 -7.60 2.36
N VAL A 242 -25.92 -6.58 2.05
CA VAL A 242 -26.20 -5.56 1.02
C VAL A 242 -25.10 -5.60 -0.04
N LYS A 243 -25.49 -5.68 -1.31
CA LYS A 243 -24.56 -5.62 -2.45
C LYS A 243 -24.19 -4.17 -2.78
N GLY A 244 -23.02 -3.96 -3.39
CA GLY A 244 -22.56 -2.65 -3.85
C GLY A 244 -22.31 -1.67 -2.71
N HIS A 245 -21.99 -2.20 -1.53
CA HIS A 245 -21.91 -1.46 -0.28
C HIS A 245 -20.68 -1.87 0.53
N ALA A 246 -20.09 -0.91 1.24
CA ALA A 246 -18.90 -1.11 2.06
C ALA A 246 -19.27 -1.41 3.52
N TYR A 247 -18.61 -2.41 4.10
CA TYR A 247 -18.70 -2.80 5.50
C TYR A 247 -17.35 -2.59 6.18
N SER A 248 -17.39 -2.18 7.44
CA SER A 248 -16.19 -2.07 8.28
C SER A 248 -16.02 -3.34 9.09
N VAL A 249 -14.80 -3.87 9.23
CA VAL A 249 -14.52 -4.99 10.14
C VAL A 249 -14.14 -4.43 11.50
N THR A 250 -14.92 -4.77 12.52
CA THR A 250 -14.78 -4.23 13.87
C THR A 250 -14.21 -5.23 14.87
N SER A 251 -14.04 -6.50 14.49
CA SER A 251 -13.27 -7.48 15.26
C SER A 251 -12.89 -8.70 14.41
N VAL A 252 -11.71 -9.29 14.67
CA VAL A 252 -11.30 -10.61 14.15
C VAL A 252 -10.85 -11.45 15.33
N LYS A 253 -11.51 -12.59 15.60
CA LYS A 253 -11.22 -13.41 16.80
C LYS A 253 -11.37 -14.91 16.56
N LYS A 254 -10.53 -15.70 17.24
CA LYS A 254 -10.77 -17.14 17.45
C LYS A 254 -11.57 -17.31 18.73
N VAL A 255 -12.82 -17.73 18.60
CA VAL A 255 -13.73 -17.90 19.74
C VAL A 255 -13.69 -19.34 20.20
N ARG A 256 -13.52 -19.56 21.50
CA ARG A 256 -13.49 -20.90 22.10
C ARG A 256 -14.91 -21.46 22.24
N LEU A 257 -15.09 -22.71 21.84
CA LEU A 257 -16.35 -23.44 21.97
C LEU A 257 -16.39 -24.26 23.27
N GLY A 258 -17.59 -24.46 23.82
CA GLY A 258 -17.85 -25.26 25.02
C GLY A 258 -18.14 -24.44 26.28
N HIS A 259 -18.45 -25.15 27.38
CA HIS A 259 -18.82 -24.57 28.67
C HIS A 259 -17.86 -24.98 29.79
N GLY A 260 -17.59 -24.05 30.71
CA GLY A 260 -16.84 -24.31 31.93
C GLY A 260 -15.37 -24.68 31.69
N LEU A 261 -14.73 -25.27 32.70
CA LEU A 261 -13.30 -25.64 32.67
C LEU A 261 -12.99 -26.70 31.60
N MET A 262 -13.96 -27.50 31.15
CA MET A 262 -13.73 -28.54 30.13
C MET A 262 -13.42 -27.99 28.74
N ALA A 263 -13.91 -26.79 28.40
CA ALA A 263 -13.57 -26.11 27.15
C ALA A 263 -12.07 -25.76 27.06
N TYR A 264 -11.41 -25.50 28.20
CA TYR A 264 -9.98 -25.24 28.25
C TYR A 264 -9.13 -26.48 27.91
N PHE A 265 -9.65 -27.68 28.16
CA PHE A 265 -8.95 -28.93 27.85
C PHE A 265 -9.20 -29.43 26.41
N GLN A 266 -10.37 -29.10 25.82
CA GLN A 266 -10.72 -29.52 24.45
C GLN A 266 -10.11 -28.61 23.37
N ASN A 267 -9.81 -27.35 23.69
CA ASN A 267 -9.18 -26.35 22.83
C ASN A 267 -9.84 -26.19 21.43
N GLU A 268 -11.13 -26.48 21.31
CA GLU A 268 -11.89 -26.28 20.08
C GLU A 268 -12.20 -24.79 19.92
N THR A 269 -11.84 -24.21 18.77
CA THR A 269 -12.05 -22.79 18.47
C THR A 269 -12.65 -22.61 17.09
N ILE A 270 -13.41 -21.54 16.91
CA ILE A 270 -13.97 -21.14 15.62
C ILE A 270 -13.48 -19.73 15.24
N PRO A 271 -12.97 -19.51 14.01
CA PRO A 271 -12.64 -18.18 13.52
C PRO A 271 -13.94 -17.41 13.21
N LEU A 272 -14.15 -16.31 13.92
CA LEU A 272 -15.25 -15.38 13.71
C LEU A 272 -14.73 -13.99 13.32
N ILE A 273 -15.54 -13.27 12.56
CA ILE A 273 -15.30 -11.88 12.17
C ILE A 273 -16.56 -11.07 12.49
N ARG A 274 -16.36 -9.88 13.07
CA ARG A 274 -17.42 -8.92 13.37
C ARG A 274 -17.33 -7.76 12.40
N MET A 275 -18.47 -7.31 11.92
CA MET A 275 -18.59 -6.26 10.92
C MET A 275 -19.62 -5.24 11.34
N ARG A 276 -19.54 -4.07 10.70
CA ARG A 276 -20.50 -2.97 10.83
C ARG A 276 -20.96 -2.51 9.46
N ASN A 277 -22.29 -2.43 9.32
CA ASN A 277 -22.96 -1.72 8.25
C ASN A 277 -23.02 -0.22 8.58
N PRO A 278 -22.44 0.68 7.77
CA PRO A 278 -22.46 2.12 8.00
C PRO A 278 -23.85 2.76 7.92
N TRP A 279 -24.90 2.05 7.50
CA TRP A 279 -26.29 2.53 7.67
C TRP A 279 -26.78 2.45 9.11
N GLY A 280 -26.04 1.77 10.00
CA GLY A 280 -26.42 1.55 11.39
C GLY A 280 -27.75 0.80 11.53
N LYS A 281 -27.99 -0.14 10.61
CA LYS A 281 -29.12 -1.08 10.51
C LYS A 281 -28.83 -2.11 9.42
N THR A 282 -29.67 -3.15 9.30
CA THR A 282 -29.61 -4.19 8.26
C THR A 282 -28.36 -5.07 8.40
N GLU A 283 -28.57 -6.23 9.01
CA GLU A 283 -27.51 -7.13 9.49
C GLU A 283 -27.63 -8.54 8.91
N TRP A 284 -26.55 -9.31 9.05
CA TRP A 284 -26.53 -10.75 8.75
C TRP A 284 -27.54 -11.51 9.62
N ASN A 285 -28.36 -12.36 9.00
CA ASN A 285 -29.39 -13.16 9.69
C ASN A 285 -29.09 -14.67 9.73
N GLY A 286 -27.87 -15.08 9.38
CA GLY A 286 -27.46 -16.49 9.38
C GLY A 286 -26.74 -16.92 10.66
N ALA A 287 -25.89 -17.94 10.55
CA ALA A 287 -25.14 -18.48 11.68
C ALA A 287 -24.25 -17.39 12.33
N TRP A 288 -24.27 -17.32 13.66
CA TRP A 288 -23.57 -16.33 14.48
C TRP A 288 -24.09 -14.89 14.40
N SER A 289 -25.22 -14.65 13.73
CA SER A 289 -25.98 -13.39 13.89
C SER A 289 -26.39 -13.16 15.35
N ASP A 290 -26.82 -11.95 15.69
CA ASP A 290 -27.10 -11.53 17.07
C ASP A 290 -28.11 -12.43 17.80
N SER A 291 -29.13 -12.91 17.08
CA SER A 291 -30.16 -13.82 17.62
C SER A 291 -29.89 -15.31 17.36
N SER A 292 -28.71 -15.66 16.83
CA SER A 292 -28.32 -17.02 16.45
C SER A 292 -28.26 -18.00 17.63
N ALA A 293 -28.83 -19.19 17.45
CA ALA A 293 -28.80 -20.24 18.47
C ALA A 293 -27.39 -20.80 18.71
N GLU A 294 -26.46 -20.57 17.77
CA GLU A 294 -25.07 -21.01 17.80
C GLU A 294 -24.30 -20.42 18.98
N TRP A 295 -24.69 -19.22 19.45
CA TRP A 295 -24.14 -18.61 20.66
C TRP A 295 -24.35 -19.46 21.92
N LYS A 296 -25.32 -20.38 21.92
CA LYS A 296 -25.47 -21.37 23.01
C LYS A 296 -24.24 -22.26 23.17
N LYS A 297 -23.40 -22.40 22.13
CA LYS A 297 -22.15 -23.20 22.16
C LYS A 297 -20.99 -22.46 22.85
N VAL A 298 -21.15 -21.18 23.17
CA VAL A 298 -20.11 -20.34 23.76
C VAL A 298 -20.44 -20.06 25.23
N GLY A 299 -19.45 -20.21 26.11
CA GLY A 299 -19.58 -19.88 27.53
C GLY A 299 -20.06 -18.43 27.78
N SER A 300 -20.79 -18.19 28.87
CA SER A 300 -21.32 -16.84 29.18
C SER A 300 -20.23 -15.79 29.33
N MET A 301 -19.10 -16.12 29.96
CA MET A 301 -17.96 -15.20 30.10
C MET A 301 -17.40 -14.79 28.74
N GLU A 302 -17.19 -15.74 27.83
CA GLU A 302 -16.67 -15.44 26.49
C GLU A 302 -17.69 -14.63 25.68
N ARG A 303 -18.99 -14.93 25.78
CA ARG A 303 -20.05 -14.12 25.16
C ARG A 303 -20.06 -12.68 25.64
N ASN A 304 -19.92 -12.46 26.94
CA ASN A 304 -19.83 -11.12 27.51
C ASN A 304 -18.59 -10.37 26.99
N ASN A 305 -17.44 -11.06 26.87
CA ASN A 305 -16.21 -10.49 26.30
C ASN A 305 -16.31 -10.16 24.80
N LEU A 306 -17.23 -10.81 24.08
CA LEU A 306 -17.51 -10.52 22.67
C LEU A 306 -18.44 -9.32 22.50
N GLY A 307 -19.09 -8.86 23.57
CA GLY A 307 -19.99 -7.70 23.53
C GLY A 307 -21.17 -7.91 22.59
N ILE A 308 -21.77 -9.10 22.59
CA ILE A 308 -22.91 -9.42 21.72
C ILE A 308 -24.14 -8.68 22.25
N THR A 309 -24.60 -7.70 21.48
CA THR A 309 -25.88 -7.02 21.67
C THR A 309 -26.93 -7.68 20.77
N VAL A 310 -28.22 -7.52 21.07
CA VAL A 310 -29.31 -8.00 20.21
C VAL A 310 -30.16 -6.81 19.81
N GLU A 311 -29.63 -5.99 18.91
CA GLU A 311 -30.19 -4.71 18.48
C GLU A 311 -29.89 -4.52 16.99
N ASP A 312 -30.78 -3.90 16.21
CA ASP A 312 -30.51 -3.57 14.79
C ASP A 312 -29.67 -2.28 14.72
N ASP A 313 -28.42 -2.37 15.14
CA ASP A 313 -27.44 -1.27 15.21
C ASP A 313 -26.44 -1.28 14.03
N GLY A 314 -26.54 -2.30 13.17
CA GLY A 314 -25.70 -2.54 12.01
C GLY A 314 -24.44 -3.35 12.29
N GLU A 315 -24.11 -3.68 13.55
CA GLU A 315 -23.02 -4.57 13.90
C GLU A 315 -23.48 -6.03 13.98
N PHE A 316 -22.67 -6.95 13.48
CA PHE A 316 -22.97 -8.38 13.59
C PHE A 316 -21.72 -9.24 13.48
N TRP A 317 -21.79 -10.43 14.06
CA TRP A 317 -20.77 -11.47 13.89
C TRP A 317 -21.16 -12.45 12.79
N MET A 318 -20.15 -13.06 12.16
CA MET A 318 -20.33 -14.20 11.26
C MET A 318 -19.12 -15.14 11.32
N ALA A 319 -19.32 -16.37 10.87
CA ALA A 319 -18.21 -17.30 10.68
C ALA A 319 -17.27 -16.79 9.56
N PHE A 320 -15.96 -16.90 9.77
CA PHE A 320 -14.98 -16.44 8.78
C PHE A 320 -15.11 -17.15 7.42
N ARG A 321 -15.55 -18.41 7.44
CA ARG A 321 -15.85 -19.16 6.22
C ARG A 321 -17.00 -18.56 5.43
N ASP A 322 -18.05 -18.09 6.11
CA ASP A 322 -19.17 -17.43 5.46
C ASP A 322 -18.75 -16.07 4.92
N TRP A 323 -17.88 -15.35 5.64
CA TRP A 323 -17.29 -14.11 5.13
C TRP A 323 -16.56 -14.33 3.80
N CYS A 324 -15.65 -15.31 3.72
CA CYS A 324 -14.96 -15.71 2.48
C CYS A 324 -15.89 -16.21 1.35
N LYS A 325 -17.14 -16.55 1.67
CA LYS A 325 -18.13 -17.07 0.73
C LYS A 325 -19.03 -15.96 0.18
N TYR A 326 -19.47 -15.03 1.03
CA TYR A 326 -20.43 -13.99 0.66
C TYR A 326 -19.78 -12.67 0.24
N PHE A 327 -18.62 -12.33 0.80
CA PHE A 327 -17.88 -11.12 0.43
C PHE A 327 -17.00 -11.37 -0.78
N THR A 328 -16.87 -10.35 -1.64
CA THR A 328 -16.11 -10.44 -2.88
C THR A 328 -14.75 -9.77 -2.77
N ASP A 329 -14.67 -8.67 -2.02
CA ASP A 329 -13.47 -7.83 -1.94
C ASP A 329 -13.24 -7.35 -0.50
N ALA A 330 -11.97 -7.21 -0.13
CA ALA A 330 -11.54 -6.63 1.15
C ALA A 330 -10.37 -5.68 0.94
N ASP A 331 -10.36 -4.55 1.64
CA ASP A 331 -9.21 -3.64 1.71
C ASP A 331 -8.59 -3.75 3.10
N VAL A 332 -7.34 -4.17 3.16
CA VAL A 332 -6.57 -4.37 4.39
C VAL A 332 -5.55 -3.24 4.51
N CYS A 333 -5.83 -2.28 5.39
CA CYS A 333 -5.02 -1.09 5.59
C CYS A 333 -4.11 -1.25 6.81
N ARG A 334 -2.80 -1.34 6.55
CA ARG A 334 -1.77 -1.57 7.57
C ARG A 334 -1.20 -0.24 8.05
N LEU A 335 -1.33 0.02 9.36
CA LEU A 335 -0.56 1.06 10.04
C LEU A 335 0.85 0.50 10.27
N ILE A 336 1.79 0.83 9.38
CA ILE A 336 3.13 0.27 9.46
C ILE A 336 3.93 1.01 10.53
N ASN A 337 4.31 0.29 11.58
CA ASN A 337 5.18 0.82 12.62
C ASN A 337 6.61 0.98 12.07
N THR A 338 7.04 2.23 11.94
CA THR A 338 8.41 2.63 11.55
C THR A 338 9.19 3.26 12.70
N SER A 339 8.61 3.31 13.91
CA SER A 339 9.22 3.93 15.09
C SER A 339 10.36 3.08 15.62
N LEU A 340 11.54 3.69 15.85
CA LEU A 340 12.71 2.99 16.39
C LEU A 340 12.62 2.70 17.91
N LEU A 341 11.57 3.17 18.58
CA LEU A 341 11.44 3.14 20.05
C LEU A 341 10.35 2.16 20.56
N THR A 342 9.96 1.16 19.76
CA THR A 342 8.93 0.18 20.13
C THR A 342 9.49 -1.22 20.33
N ILE A 343 8.81 -2.02 21.16
CA ILE A 343 9.15 -3.45 21.40
C ILE A 343 8.65 -4.33 20.23
N ASP A 344 7.68 -3.84 19.46
CA ASP A 344 7.09 -4.55 18.32
C ASP A 344 7.96 -4.54 17.06
N LYS A 345 7.62 -5.41 16.08
CA LYS A 345 8.27 -5.44 14.77
C LYS A 345 8.21 -4.06 14.11
N THR A 346 9.38 -3.47 13.93
CA THR A 346 9.57 -2.21 13.19
C THR A 346 9.92 -2.51 11.74
N TRP A 347 9.41 -1.68 10.83
CA TRP A 347 9.77 -1.70 9.42
C TRP A 347 10.66 -0.50 9.12
N ASN A 348 11.67 -0.72 8.28
CA ASN A 348 12.34 0.36 7.60
C ASN A 348 11.51 0.75 6.37
N GLU A 349 11.11 2.02 6.28
CA GLU A 349 10.38 2.56 5.15
C GLU A 349 11.29 3.44 4.30
N VAL A 350 11.21 3.25 2.99
CA VAL A 350 11.69 4.22 2.01
C VAL A 350 10.51 4.69 1.15
N MET A 351 10.23 5.98 1.20
CA MET A 351 9.22 6.66 0.38
C MET A 351 9.91 7.49 -0.69
N ILE A 352 9.57 7.27 -1.95
CA ILE A 352 10.12 8.00 -3.10
C ILE A 352 8.97 8.54 -3.96
N LEU A 353 9.02 9.84 -4.24
CA LEU A 353 8.16 10.47 -5.24
C LEU A 353 8.85 10.41 -6.61
N GLY A 354 8.15 9.86 -7.60
CA GLY A 354 8.63 9.70 -8.97
C GLY A 354 7.58 10.15 -9.99
N SER A 355 7.96 10.12 -11.27
CA SER A 355 7.05 10.48 -12.35
C SER A 355 7.36 9.72 -13.64
N TRP A 356 6.31 9.44 -14.41
CA TRP A 356 6.40 9.03 -15.80
C TRP A 356 6.41 10.30 -16.66
N THR A 357 7.57 10.59 -17.25
CA THR A 357 7.81 11.80 -18.04
C THR A 357 8.24 11.46 -19.45
N LYS A 358 7.87 12.32 -20.40
CA LYS A 358 8.27 12.19 -21.80
C LYS A 358 9.55 12.94 -22.08
N ASN A 359 10.46 12.31 -22.81
CA ASN A 359 11.65 12.97 -23.34
C ASN A 359 11.92 12.53 -24.78
N ALA A 360 12.45 13.43 -25.60
CA ALA A 360 12.84 13.12 -26.98
C ALA A 360 14.03 12.15 -27.03
N GLU A 361 14.94 12.21 -26.06
CA GLU A 361 16.05 11.26 -25.92
C GLU A 361 15.54 9.97 -25.25
N PRO A 362 15.58 8.80 -25.93
CA PRO A 362 15.00 7.56 -25.41
C PRO A 362 15.57 7.12 -24.05
N LEU A 363 16.86 7.39 -23.78
CA LEU A 363 17.49 7.08 -22.50
C LEU A 363 16.94 7.92 -21.35
N ARG A 364 16.47 9.14 -21.63
CA ARG A 364 15.91 10.06 -20.65
C ARG A 364 14.39 9.98 -20.54
N ASN A 365 13.74 9.25 -21.46
CA ASN A 365 12.30 8.98 -21.39
C ASN A 365 11.99 8.14 -20.14
N ARG A 366 10.83 8.36 -19.51
CA ARG A 366 10.40 7.65 -18.28
C ARG A 366 8.98 7.08 -18.38
N CYS A 367 8.30 7.17 -19.51
CA CYS A 367 6.95 6.63 -19.74
C CYS A 367 6.97 5.44 -20.70
N GLY A 368 7.64 4.35 -20.29
CA GLY A 368 7.97 3.20 -21.15
C GLY A 368 6.86 2.16 -21.33
N GLY A 369 5.80 2.21 -20.53
CA GLY A 369 4.74 1.21 -20.50
C GLY A 369 5.16 -0.11 -19.83
N CYS A 370 4.27 -1.10 -19.76
CA CYS A 370 4.53 -2.38 -19.09
C CYS A 370 5.44 -3.33 -19.89
N MET A 371 5.78 -4.48 -19.33
CA MET A 371 6.71 -5.48 -19.93
C MET A 371 6.30 -6.01 -21.31
N ASN A 372 5.02 -5.87 -21.69
CA ASN A 372 4.57 -6.17 -23.06
C ASN A 372 5.26 -5.28 -24.11
N HIS A 373 5.71 -4.09 -23.70
CA HIS A 373 6.42 -3.12 -24.53
C HIS A 373 7.94 -3.26 -24.36
N LYS A 374 8.49 -4.44 -24.73
CA LYS A 374 9.91 -4.80 -24.49
C LYS A 374 10.93 -3.74 -24.89
N LYS A 375 10.67 -2.98 -25.97
CA LYS A 375 11.57 -1.92 -26.48
C LYS A 375 11.65 -0.69 -25.59
N THR A 376 10.59 -0.38 -24.85
CA THR A 376 10.45 0.88 -24.09
C THR A 376 10.34 0.64 -22.58
N PHE A 377 10.02 -0.58 -22.13
CA PHE A 377 9.84 -0.92 -20.71
C PHE A 377 10.99 -0.45 -19.81
N LEU A 378 12.24 -0.61 -20.22
CA LEU A 378 13.41 -0.20 -19.42
C LEU A 378 13.67 1.31 -19.38
N GLN A 379 12.90 2.09 -20.14
CA GLN A 379 12.90 3.56 -20.04
C GLN A 379 12.22 4.01 -18.74
N ASN A 380 11.26 3.26 -18.19
CA ASN A 380 10.61 3.61 -16.92
C ASN A 380 11.62 3.85 -15.79
N PRO A 381 11.27 4.61 -14.74
CA PRO A 381 12.09 4.75 -13.54
C PRO A 381 12.50 3.38 -12.98
N GLN A 382 13.71 3.29 -12.41
CA GLN A 382 14.26 2.04 -11.90
C GLN A 382 14.80 2.28 -10.49
N TYR A 383 14.29 1.54 -9.50
CA TYR A 383 14.64 1.72 -8.10
C TYR A 383 15.35 0.48 -7.58
N LEU A 384 16.63 0.63 -7.20
CA LEU A 384 17.43 -0.44 -6.63
C LEU A 384 17.14 -0.57 -5.14
N PHE A 385 17.04 -1.79 -4.61
CA PHE A 385 17.03 -2.07 -3.17
C PHE A 385 17.70 -3.41 -2.86
N GLU A 386 18.05 -3.64 -1.61
CA GLU A 386 18.77 -4.84 -1.15
C GLU A 386 18.02 -5.58 -0.05
N VAL A 387 18.06 -6.91 -0.14
CA VAL A 387 17.65 -7.83 0.92
C VAL A 387 18.92 -8.44 1.50
N THR A 388 19.21 -8.12 2.76
CA THR A 388 20.47 -8.51 3.42
C THR A 388 20.36 -9.80 4.23
N LYS A 389 19.15 -10.13 4.71
CA LYS A 389 18.84 -11.41 5.36
C LYS A 389 18.75 -12.52 4.32
N GLU A 390 18.97 -13.78 4.74
CA GLU A 390 18.87 -14.95 3.84
C GLU A 390 17.52 -15.04 3.14
N VAL A 391 16.45 -14.70 3.87
CA VAL A 391 15.11 -14.48 3.35
C VAL A 391 14.49 -13.32 4.13
N ASP A 392 13.82 -12.41 3.43
CA ASP A 392 13.08 -11.32 4.04
C ASP A 392 11.68 -11.12 3.43
N GLU A 393 10.76 -10.61 4.24
CA GLU A 393 9.46 -10.16 3.77
C GLU A 393 9.58 -8.70 3.34
N VAL A 394 9.14 -8.41 2.12
CA VAL A 394 9.20 -7.08 1.52
C VAL A 394 7.79 -6.66 1.12
N LEU A 395 7.39 -5.46 1.52
CA LEU A 395 6.12 -4.86 1.13
C LEU A 395 6.42 -3.69 0.19
N ILE A 396 5.74 -3.62 -0.95
CA ILE A 396 5.91 -2.55 -1.93
C ILE A 396 4.53 -2.00 -2.30
N SER A 397 4.38 -0.69 -2.19
CA SER A 397 3.17 0.05 -2.55
C SER A 397 3.52 1.09 -3.62
N LEU A 398 2.89 0.97 -4.79
CA LEU A 398 2.94 1.97 -5.85
C LEU A 398 1.59 2.70 -5.88
N GLN A 399 1.61 4.00 -5.61
CA GLN A 399 0.42 4.83 -5.57
C GLN A 399 0.54 5.94 -6.62
N GLN A 400 -0.50 6.19 -7.40
CA GLN A 400 -0.60 7.37 -8.26
C GLN A 400 -1.34 8.51 -7.55
N ARG A 401 -1.13 9.74 -8.00
CA ARG A 401 -1.83 10.90 -7.44
C ARG A 401 -3.34 10.78 -7.66
N ASP A 402 -4.13 11.15 -6.67
CA ASP A 402 -5.59 11.18 -6.83
C ASP A 402 -5.98 12.31 -7.78
N MET A 403 -6.80 11.99 -8.78
CA MET A 403 -7.26 12.91 -9.81
C MET A 403 -8.73 13.28 -9.67
N LYS A 404 -9.42 12.89 -8.58
CA LYS A 404 -10.86 13.16 -8.37
C LYS A 404 -11.25 14.63 -8.54
N ILE A 405 -10.37 15.56 -8.17
CA ILE A 405 -10.55 17.01 -8.36
C ILE A 405 -10.80 17.42 -9.82
N HIS A 406 -10.39 16.59 -10.79
CA HIS A 406 -10.56 16.82 -12.22
C HIS A 406 -11.69 15.99 -12.85
N ARG A 407 -12.54 15.33 -12.06
CA ARG A 407 -13.71 14.58 -12.57
C ARG A 407 -14.67 15.46 -13.37
N SER A 408 -14.86 16.71 -12.95
CA SER A 408 -15.73 17.68 -13.62
C SER A 408 -15.32 18.01 -15.06
N ILE A 409 -14.04 17.80 -15.41
CA ILE A 409 -13.50 18.00 -16.76
C ILE A 409 -13.15 16.68 -17.47
N GLY A 410 -13.60 15.54 -16.93
CA GLY A 410 -13.38 14.21 -17.51
C GLY A 410 -11.95 13.67 -17.36
N GLN A 411 -11.15 14.19 -16.44
CA GLN A 411 -9.76 13.78 -16.21
C GLN A 411 -9.53 13.20 -14.81
N GLY A 412 -10.59 12.68 -14.18
CA GLY A 412 -10.53 12.14 -12.81
C GLY A 412 -10.38 10.62 -12.69
N GLU A 413 -10.10 9.93 -13.80
CA GLU A 413 -9.89 8.48 -13.81
C GLU A 413 -8.45 8.12 -13.42
N ASN A 414 -8.30 6.99 -12.73
CA ASN A 414 -7.00 6.42 -12.44
C ASN A 414 -6.33 5.88 -13.72
N LEU A 415 -5.00 5.91 -13.76
CA LEU A 415 -4.22 5.19 -14.76
C LEU A 415 -4.19 3.70 -14.43
N THR A 416 -4.07 2.86 -15.46
CA THR A 416 -3.73 1.44 -15.24
C THR A 416 -2.23 1.33 -14.94
N ILE A 417 -1.87 1.00 -13.70
CA ILE A 417 -0.48 0.99 -13.21
C ILE A 417 -0.09 -0.37 -12.65
N GLY A 418 1.22 -0.60 -12.54
CA GLY A 418 1.80 -1.81 -11.95
C GLY A 418 3.33 -1.72 -11.93
N PHE A 419 3.99 -2.75 -11.41
CA PHE A 419 5.44 -2.80 -11.38
C PHE A 419 5.98 -4.23 -11.49
N ALA A 420 7.25 -4.32 -11.89
CA ALA A 420 8.00 -5.58 -11.94
C ALA A 420 9.26 -5.48 -11.08
N ILE A 421 9.68 -6.63 -10.55
CA ILE A 421 10.88 -6.78 -9.72
C ILE A 421 11.84 -7.72 -10.42
N PHE A 422 13.09 -7.29 -10.56
CA PHE A 422 14.18 -8.08 -11.13
C PHE A 422 15.26 -8.33 -10.09
N LYS A 423 15.73 -9.57 -9.94
CA LYS A 423 16.98 -9.86 -9.23
C LYS A 423 18.13 -9.49 -10.17
N VAL A 424 19.05 -8.67 -9.68
CA VAL A 424 20.15 -8.09 -10.45
C VAL A 424 21.50 -8.34 -9.81
N GLU A 425 22.54 -7.85 -10.46
CA GLU A 425 23.93 -8.05 -10.09
C GLU A 425 24.26 -7.43 -8.75
N LEU A 426 25.01 -8.16 -7.91
CA LEU A 426 25.41 -7.76 -6.56
C LEU A 426 26.14 -6.40 -6.52
N ASN A 427 26.76 -6.02 -7.62
CA ASN A 427 27.52 -4.79 -7.77
C ASN A 427 26.90 -3.78 -8.75
N ARG A 428 25.61 -3.93 -9.12
CA ARG A 428 24.95 -3.00 -10.05
C ARG A 428 24.86 -1.58 -9.49
N LYS A 429 25.39 -0.62 -10.25
CA LYS A 429 25.38 0.82 -9.93
C LYS A 429 24.58 1.67 -10.91
N TYR A 430 24.31 1.14 -12.10
CA TYR A 430 23.68 1.85 -13.21
C TYR A 430 22.38 1.17 -13.62
N ARG A 431 21.56 1.89 -14.37
CA ARG A 431 20.29 1.41 -14.92
C ARG A 431 20.48 0.10 -15.67
N MET A 432 19.50 -0.77 -15.53
CA MET A 432 19.34 -2.02 -16.26
C MET A 432 18.90 -1.72 -17.68
N HIS A 433 19.60 -2.30 -18.65
CA HIS A 433 19.33 -2.11 -20.07
C HIS A 433 18.99 -3.40 -20.82
N ASP A 434 19.10 -4.55 -20.16
CA ASP A 434 18.66 -5.83 -20.70
C ASP A 434 17.72 -6.57 -19.75
N ILE A 435 16.64 -7.12 -20.31
CA ILE A 435 15.66 -7.94 -19.57
C ILE A 435 16.04 -9.43 -19.67
N LEU A 436 16.70 -9.83 -20.76
CA LEU A 436 16.91 -11.25 -21.10
C LEU A 436 17.90 -11.94 -20.18
N THR A 437 18.93 -11.21 -19.74
CA THR A 437 19.94 -11.73 -18.82
C THR A 437 19.53 -11.67 -17.35
N GLN A 438 18.43 -10.97 -17.02
CA GLN A 438 18.00 -10.71 -15.66
C GLN A 438 16.84 -11.62 -15.27
N VAL A 439 16.70 -11.90 -13.97
CA VAL A 439 15.63 -12.76 -13.46
C VAL A 439 14.46 -11.90 -13.00
N ASN A 440 13.35 -11.91 -13.74
CA ASN A 440 12.09 -11.36 -13.24
C ASN A 440 11.59 -12.27 -12.11
N VAL A 441 11.59 -11.75 -10.88
CA VAL A 441 11.19 -12.53 -9.70
C VAL A 441 9.71 -12.36 -9.38
N GLN A 442 9.14 -11.21 -9.74
CA GLN A 442 7.74 -10.92 -9.48
C GLN A 442 7.24 -9.79 -10.40
N THR A 443 5.97 -9.85 -10.78
CA THR A 443 5.28 -8.79 -11.52
C THR A 443 3.86 -8.66 -10.97
N THR A 444 3.41 -7.43 -10.71
CA THR A 444 2.03 -7.21 -10.27
C THR A 444 1.06 -7.32 -11.44
N THR A 445 -0.19 -7.67 -11.13
CA THR A 445 -1.30 -7.38 -12.05
C THR A 445 -1.38 -5.87 -12.26
N TYR A 446 -1.56 -5.45 -13.51
CA TYR A 446 -1.79 -4.05 -13.84
C TYR A 446 -3.29 -3.76 -13.71
N ILE A 447 -3.63 -2.84 -12.82
CA ILE A 447 -5.03 -2.54 -12.48
C ILE A 447 -5.29 -1.04 -12.56
N ASN A 448 -6.54 -0.69 -12.87
CA ASN A 448 -7.03 0.68 -12.85
C ASN A 448 -7.46 1.04 -11.42
N ALA A 449 -6.48 1.29 -10.55
CA ALA A 449 -6.68 1.62 -9.14
C ALA A 449 -5.66 2.68 -8.70
N ARG A 450 -5.97 3.44 -7.64
CA ARG A 450 -5.07 4.47 -7.10
C ARG A 450 -3.78 3.86 -6.55
N THR A 451 -3.87 2.66 -5.98
CA THR A 451 -2.73 1.96 -5.36
C THR A 451 -2.62 0.52 -5.86
N VAL A 452 -1.39 0.07 -6.10
CA VAL A 452 -1.03 -1.32 -6.33
C VAL A 452 -0.07 -1.76 -5.24
N PHE A 453 -0.43 -2.81 -4.53
CA PHE A 453 0.34 -3.37 -3.43
C PHE A 453 0.88 -4.76 -3.77
N MET A 454 2.06 -5.06 -3.25
CA MET A 454 2.63 -6.40 -3.30
C MET A 454 3.31 -6.72 -1.97
N ARG A 455 3.05 -7.92 -1.48
CA ARG A 455 3.81 -8.58 -0.41
C ARG A 455 4.57 -9.75 -1.02
N ALA A 456 5.88 -9.78 -0.84
CA ALA A 456 6.74 -10.83 -1.37
C ALA A 456 7.75 -11.30 -0.32
N THR A 457 8.09 -12.58 -0.36
CA THR A 457 9.21 -13.13 0.39
C THR A 457 10.37 -13.30 -0.57
N LEU A 458 11.42 -12.50 -0.40
CA LEU A 458 12.57 -12.47 -1.31
C LEU A 458 13.80 -13.05 -0.60
N PRO A 459 14.60 -13.89 -1.28
CA PRO A 459 15.88 -14.31 -0.75
C PRO A 459 16.87 -13.14 -0.71
N LYS A 460 18.02 -13.36 -0.06
CA LYS A 460 19.14 -12.42 -0.09
C LYS A 460 19.53 -12.05 -1.52
N GLY A 461 19.72 -10.76 -1.76
CA GLY A 461 20.11 -10.27 -3.07
C GLY A 461 19.85 -8.79 -3.28
N ARG A 462 20.15 -8.35 -4.50
CA ARG A 462 19.90 -6.99 -4.97
C ARG A 462 18.83 -7.02 -6.03
N TYR A 463 17.91 -6.07 -5.96
CA TYR A 463 16.69 -6.06 -6.76
C TYR A 463 16.43 -4.69 -7.36
N ILE A 464 15.80 -4.65 -8.53
CA ILE A 464 15.27 -3.43 -9.14
C ILE A 464 13.75 -3.50 -9.24
N ILE A 465 13.07 -2.47 -8.75
CA ILE A 465 11.65 -2.21 -8.96
C ILE A 465 11.49 -1.28 -10.17
N ILE A 466 10.65 -1.66 -11.13
CA ILE A 466 10.33 -0.85 -12.31
C ILE A 466 8.83 -0.55 -12.30
N PRO A 467 8.40 0.60 -11.75
CA PRO A 467 7.01 1.05 -11.82
C PRO A 467 6.68 1.62 -13.20
N SER A 468 5.52 1.24 -13.73
CA SER A 468 5.09 1.70 -15.05
C SER A 468 3.57 1.79 -15.15
N THR A 469 3.11 2.61 -16.09
CA THR A 469 1.77 2.53 -16.64
C THR A 469 1.65 1.31 -17.56
N PHE A 470 0.43 0.86 -17.82
CA PHE A 470 0.21 -0.26 -18.73
C PHE A 470 0.66 0.07 -20.17
N LYS A 471 0.22 1.22 -20.69
CA LYS A 471 0.60 1.73 -22.02
C LYS A 471 1.80 2.68 -21.91
N PRO A 472 2.68 2.73 -22.93
CA PRO A 472 3.72 3.74 -23.03
C PRO A 472 3.13 5.14 -23.27
N ASP A 473 3.97 6.17 -23.16
CA ASP A 473 3.61 7.58 -23.42
C ASP A 473 2.53 8.18 -22.49
N ILE A 474 2.17 7.47 -21.42
CA ILE A 474 1.28 7.99 -20.39
C ILE A 474 2.11 8.72 -19.33
N LEU A 475 1.71 9.95 -19.02
CA LEU A 475 2.35 10.80 -18.03
C LEU A 475 1.63 10.67 -16.69
N GLY A 476 2.36 10.86 -15.59
CA GLY A 476 1.77 10.90 -14.27
C GLY A 476 2.81 10.93 -13.15
N GLU A 477 2.36 11.33 -11.97
CA GLU A 477 3.17 11.28 -10.75
C GLU A 477 2.81 10.02 -9.96
N PHE A 478 3.81 9.41 -9.34
CA PHE A 478 3.62 8.27 -8.45
C PHE A 478 4.46 8.40 -7.18
N MET A 479 4.03 7.73 -6.13
CA MET A 479 4.75 7.51 -4.90
C MET A 479 5.01 6.02 -4.76
N LEU A 480 6.27 5.67 -4.55
CA LEU A 480 6.72 4.31 -4.27
C LEU A 480 7.12 4.21 -2.81
N ARG A 481 6.50 3.29 -2.06
CA ARG A 481 6.86 2.96 -0.68
C ARG A 481 7.38 1.54 -0.62
N VAL A 482 8.56 1.36 -0.04
CA VAL A 482 9.22 0.06 0.12
C VAL A 482 9.47 -0.16 1.60
N TYR A 483 9.00 -1.30 2.11
CA TYR A 483 9.16 -1.71 3.51
C TYR A 483 9.98 -2.98 3.61
N THR A 484 11.06 -2.91 4.38
CA THR A 484 11.98 -4.01 4.66
C THR A 484 12.26 -4.10 6.15
N ASN A 485 12.76 -5.23 6.66
CA ASN A 485 13.06 -5.36 8.09
C ASN A 485 14.25 -4.51 8.56
N VAL A 486 15.11 -4.12 7.63
CA VAL A 486 16.30 -3.27 7.85
C VAL A 486 16.44 -2.32 6.68
N ASP A 487 17.32 -1.33 6.78
CA ASP A 487 17.63 -0.44 5.66
C ASP A 487 18.04 -1.24 4.41
N SER A 488 17.30 -1.02 3.32
CA SER A 488 17.50 -1.68 2.04
C SER A 488 18.36 -0.87 1.06
N GLY A 489 18.77 0.36 1.44
CA GLY A 489 19.48 1.27 0.56
C GLY A 489 18.67 1.67 -0.68
N CYS A 490 17.33 1.66 -0.57
CA CYS A 490 16.44 1.87 -1.70
C CYS A 490 16.64 3.25 -2.33
N ARG A 491 16.87 3.31 -3.65
CA ARG A 491 17.14 4.56 -4.38
C ARG A 491 16.93 4.42 -5.88
N GLU A 492 16.71 5.52 -6.57
CA GLU A 492 16.64 5.53 -8.04
C GLU A 492 18.02 5.29 -8.69
N LEU A 493 18.02 4.53 -9.79
CA LEU A 493 19.11 4.43 -10.75
C LEU A 493 18.88 5.46 -11.87
N THR A 494 19.64 6.54 -11.83
CA THR A 494 19.56 7.64 -12.80
C THR A 494 20.60 7.53 -13.91
N GLU A 495 21.77 6.98 -13.59
CA GLU A 495 22.90 6.85 -14.51
C GLU A 495 22.80 5.59 -15.38
N HIS A 496 23.08 5.74 -16.67
CA HIS A 496 23.04 4.64 -17.65
C HIS A 496 24.34 3.83 -17.73
N GLN A 497 25.47 4.50 -17.45
CA GLN A 497 26.81 3.94 -17.57
C GLN A 497 27.79 4.79 -16.73
N PRO A 498 29.03 4.34 -16.52
CA PRO A 498 30.05 5.14 -15.85
C PRO A 498 30.20 6.53 -16.47
N ARG A 499 30.18 7.59 -15.66
CA ARG A 499 30.39 8.96 -16.15
C ARG A 499 31.81 9.14 -16.68
N MET A 500 31.94 9.83 -17.81
CA MET A 500 33.24 10.33 -18.24
C MET A 500 33.68 11.45 -17.31
N THR A 501 34.89 11.32 -16.77
CA THR A 501 35.55 12.34 -15.94
C THR A 501 36.80 12.86 -16.63
N CYS A 502 37.35 14.00 -16.20
CA CYS A 502 38.62 14.52 -16.74
C CYS A 502 39.77 13.48 -16.64
N TRP A 503 39.76 12.64 -15.60
CA TRP A 503 40.71 11.54 -15.40
C TRP A 503 40.52 10.35 -16.36
N SER A 504 39.40 10.29 -17.10
CA SER A 504 39.14 9.21 -18.06
C SER A 504 40.07 9.30 -19.28
N ALA A 505 40.54 10.50 -19.63
CA ALA A 505 41.56 10.68 -20.68
C ALA A 505 42.91 10.05 -20.28
N LEU A 506 43.27 10.13 -19.00
CA LEU A 506 44.54 9.60 -18.46
C LEU A 506 44.47 8.11 -18.11
N THR A 507 43.32 7.64 -17.61
CA THR A 507 43.17 6.27 -17.07
C THR A 507 42.37 5.34 -18.00
N GLY A 508 41.91 5.84 -19.14
CA GLY A 508 40.99 5.16 -20.08
C GLY A 508 39.53 5.18 -19.62
N TYR A 509 38.63 4.93 -20.56
CA TYR A 509 37.19 4.79 -20.34
C TYR A 509 36.73 3.35 -20.64
N PRO A 510 35.68 2.81 -19.98
CA PRO A 510 35.12 1.51 -20.35
C PRO A 510 34.68 1.48 -21.81
N VAL A 511 34.92 0.36 -22.48
CA VAL A 511 34.54 0.14 -23.90
C VAL A 511 33.80 -1.18 -24.10
N ALA A 512 33.60 -1.94 -23.03
CA ALA A 512 32.75 -3.11 -23.00
C ALA A 512 32.15 -3.28 -21.60
N VAL A 513 31.02 -3.97 -21.54
CA VAL A 513 30.38 -4.43 -20.30
C VAL A 513 30.28 -5.94 -20.35
N SER A 514 30.70 -6.60 -19.26
CA SER A 514 30.61 -8.06 -19.13
C SER A 514 29.79 -8.41 -17.90
N GLN A 515 28.79 -9.26 -18.07
CA GLN A 515 28.01 -9.85 -17.00
C GLN A 515 28.42 -11.30 -16.82
N ILE A 516 28.59 -11.72 -15.57
CA ILE A 516 28.98 -13.07 -15.19
C ILE A 516 27.92 -13.62 -14.26
N TYR A 517 27.44 -14.82 -14.57
CA TYR A 517 26.54 -15.56 -13.71
C TYR A 517 27.20 -16.87 -13.30
N VAL A 518 27.42 -17.04 -11.99
CA VAL A 518 27.97 -18.26 -11.41
C VAL A 518 26.81 -19.06 -10.83
N HIS A 519 26.49 -20.19 -11.45
CA HIS A 519 25.41 -21.07 -11.01
C HIS A 519 25.79 -21.85 -9.76
N GLY A 520 27.03 -22.36 -9.70
CA GLY A 520 27.50 -23.14 -8.57
C GLY A 520 28.89 -23.70 -8.76
N ALA A 521 29.39 -24.35 -7.72
CA ALA A 521 30.68 -25.05 -7.72
C ALA A 521 30.54 -26.44 -7.08
N GLU A 522 31.31 -27.40 -7.59
CA GLU A 522 31.22 -28.82 -7.23
C GLU A 522 32.60 -29.44 -7.07
N GLY A 523 32.72 -30.44 -6.19
CA GLY A 523 33.94 -31.24 -6.04
C GLY A 523 35.15 -30.47 -5.49
N LEU A 524 34.90 -29.39 -4.73
CA LEU A 524 35.93 -28.55 -4.12
C LEU A 524 36.74 -29.33 -3.06
N GLU A 525 38.03 -28.99 -2.93
CA GLU A 525 38.94 -29.59 -1.96
C GLU A 525 38.62 -29.13 -0.52
N ASN A 526 38.61 -30.05 0.45
CA ASN A 526 38.34 -29.83 1.88
C ASN A 526 36.95 -29.24 2.23
N GLN A 527 35.87 -30.01 1.99
CA GLN A 527 34.63 -29.86 2.78
C GLN A 527 34.92 -30.42 4.19
N ASP A 528 34.60 -29.68 5.24
CA ASP A 528 35.10 -29.89 6.62
C ASP A 528 35.01 -31.32 7.18
N ARG A 529 35.88 -31.60 8.17
CA ARG A 529 36.05 -32.86 8.93
C ARG A 529 34.83 -33.35 9.74
N THR A 530 33.65 -32.79 9.54
CA THR A 530 32.38 -33.31 10.07
C THR A 530 31.48 -33.61 8.89
N GLY A 531 31.51 -34.88 8.46
CA GLY A 531 30.99 -35.33 7.17
C GLY A 531 29.60 -34.81 6.81
N GLY A 532 29.54 -34.13 5.68
CA GLY A 532 28.35 -33.96 4.85
C GLY A 532 28.76 -34.22 3.39
N GLU A 533 27.99 -35.04 2.69
CA GLU A 533 28.29 -35.58 1.36
C GLU A 533 28.55 -34.53 0.27
N LYS A 534 29.16 -34.99 -0.83
CA LYS A 534 29.32 -34.36 -2.17
C LYS A 534 28.13 -33.49 -2.57
N THR A 535 28.06 -32.27 -2.06
CA THR A 535 26.95 -31.35 -2.30
C THR A 535 27.43 -30.24 -3.24
N GLN A 536 26.63 -30.02 -4.28
CA GLN A 536 26.77 -28.89 -5.18
C GLN A 536 26.53 -27.61 -4.38
N ASN A 537 27.55 -26.77 -4.25
CA ASN A 537 27.38 -25.46 -3.63
C ASN A 537 26.68 -24.55 -4.64
N VAL A 538 25.38 -24.34 -4.45
CA VAL A 538 24.61 -23.36 -5.22
C VAL A 538 25.05 -21.98 -4.78
N LEU A 539 25.77 -21.28 -5.64
CA LEU A 539 26.31 -19.94 -5.34
C LEU A 539 25.36 -18.84 -5.84
N ASP A 540 24.65 -19.06 -6.96
CA ASP A 540 23.68 -18.12 -7.56
C ASP A 540 24.14 -16.64 -7.53
N ILE A 541 25.35 -16.38 -8.06
CA ILE A 541 25.99 -15.05 -8.03
C ILE A 541 25.93 -14.42 -9.41
N LEU A 542 25.34 -13.23 -9.50
CA LEU A 542 25.35 -12.40 -10.70
C LEU A 542 26.18 -11.12 -10.46
N ALA A 543 27.09 -10.79 -11.39
CA ALA A 543 27.97 -9.62 -11.30
C ALA A 543 28.15 -8.94 -12.66
N ILE A 544 28.28 -7.61 -12.69
CA ILE A 544 28.47 -6.80 -13.90
C ILE A 544 29.74 -5.96 -13.83
N PHE A 545 30.49 -5.88 -14.93
CA PHE A 545 31.80 -5.23 -14.98
C PHE A 545 31.94 -4.35 -16.23
N TYR A 546 32.21 -3.05 -16.02
CA TYR A 546 32.54 -2.10 -17.08
C TYR A 546 34.06 -2.10 -17.32
N ARG A 547 34.49 -2.59 -18.49
CA ARG A 547 35.87 -2.96 -18.79
C ARG A 547 36.53 -1.97 -19.74
N LYS A 548 37.67 -1.41 -19.31
CA LYS A 548 38.53 -0.52 -20.12
C LYS A 548 39.42 -1.26 -21.12
N LYS A 549 39.80 -2.50 -20.80
CA LYS A 549 40.69 -3.35 -21.62
C LYS A 549 40.02 -4.72 -21.85
N PRO A 550 39.13 -4.85 -22.84
CA PRO A 550 38.40 -6.09 -23.11
C PRO A 550 39.31 -7.27 -23.50
N THR A 551 40.54 -6.98 -23.92
CA THR A 551 41.57 -8.00 -24.21
C THR A 551 42.15 -8.66 -22.96
N LYS A 552 41.99 -8.05 -21.78
CA LYS A 552 42.40 -8.68 -20.52
C LYS A 552 41.31 -9.65 -20.07
N PRO A 553 41.61 -10.93 -19.84
CA PRO A 553 40.60 -11.90 -19.45
C PRO A 553 39.97 -11.59 -18.09
N ILE A 554 38.83 -12.20 -17.82
CA ILE A 554 38.18 -12.17 -16.51
C ILE A 554 38.55 -13.45 -15.76
N THR A 555 39.11 -13.29 -14.57
CA THR A 555 39.39 -14.40 -13.66
C THR A 555 38.27 -14.50 -12.62
N VAL A 556 37.67 -15.68 -12.49
CA VAL A 556 36.77 -16.03 -11.38
C VAL A 556 37.54 -16.91 -10.43
N GLU A 557 37.72 -16.44 -9.19
CA GLU A 557 38.46 -17.14 -8.15
C GLU A 557 37.50 -17.71 -7.12
N VAL A 558 37.69 -18.96 -6.73
CA VAL A 558 36.94 -19.63 -5.67
C VAL A 558 37.81 -19.68 -4.42
N TRP A 559 37.23 -19.25 -3.31
CA TRP A 559 37.89 -19.19 -2.01
C TRP A 559 37.02 -19.88 -0.96
N ASN A 560 37.65 -20.58 -0.02
CA ASN A 560 37.02 -21.02 1.21
C ASN A 560 37.20 -19.94 2.28
N SER A 561 36.09 -19.47 2.86
CA SER A 561 36.08 -18.43 3.87
C SER A 561 36.40 -19.03 5.23
N ASN A 562 37.54 -18.68 5.82
CA ASN A 562 37.98 -19.23 7.12
C ASN A 562 38.14 -18.13 8.16
N ALA A 563 37.99 -18.47 9.44
CA ALA A 563 38.07 -17.51 10.55
C ALA A 563 39.41 -16.74 10.64
N VAL A 564 40.53 -17.33 10.18
CA VAL A 564 41.87 -16.72 10.27
C VAL A 564 42.37 -16.21 8.93
N LYS A 565 42.21 -17.02 7.87
CA LYS A 565 42.69 -16.68 6.54
C LYS A 565 41.97 -17.51 5.48
N ASP A 566 41.36 -16.82 4.53
CA ASP A 566 40.72 -17.47 3.39
C ASP A 566 41.70 -18.34 2.61
N GLN A 567 41.22 -19.51 2.20
CA GLN A 567 42.00 -20.47 1.45
C GLN A 567 41.58 -20.44 -0.01
N PHE A 568 42.54 -20.25 -0.92
CA PHE A 568 42.29 -20.32 -2.34
C PHE A 568 42.02 -21.77 -2.78
N LEU A 569 40.90 -22.00 -3.46
CA LEU A 569 40.49 -23.33 -3.94
C LEU A 569 40.76 -23.51 -5.44
N GLY A 570 40.82 -22.43 -6.20
CA GLY A 570 41.11 -22.49 -7.64
C GLY A 570 40.53 -21.29 -8.38
N GLN A 571 40.85 -21.20 -9.67
CA GLN A 571 40.31 -20.16 -10.54
C GLN A 571 39.95 -20.71 -11.92
N VAL A 572 39.08 -19.98 -12.61
CA VAL A 572 38.86 -20.11 -14.05
C VAL A 572 39.08 -18.77 -14.73
N VAL A 573 39.56 -18.81 -15.96
CA VAL A 573 39.86 -17.62 -16.75
C VAL A 573 39.01 -17.63 -18.01
N LEU A 574 38.20 -16.59 -18.15
CA LEU A 574 37.28 -16.37 -19.24
C LEU A 574 37.86 -15.29 -20.14
N THR A 575 37.70 -15.44 -21.46
CA THR A 575 38.22 -14.43 -22.38
C THR A 575 37.51 -13.08 -22.20
N GLY A 576 36.22 -13.12 -21.85
CA GLY A 576 35.36 -11.95 -21.77
C GLY A 576 35.14 -11.34 -23.16
N SER A 577 35.09 -12.18 -24.18
CA SER A 577 34.85 -11.79 -25.57
C SER A 577 33.35 -11.79 -25.87
N VAL A 578 32.92 -10.98 -26.83
CA VAL A 578 31.57 -11.04 -27.40
C VAL A 578 31.26 -12.39 -28.07
N LYS A 579 32.30 -13.19 -28.34
CA LYS A 579 32.19 -14.54 -28.92
C LYS A 579 32.11 -15.65 -27.86
N ASP A 580 32.23 -15.31 -26.57
CA ASP A 580 32.09 -16.32 -25.52
C ASP A 580 30.66 -16.89 -25.54
N SER A 581 30.54 -18.16 -25.17
CA SER A 581 29.23 -18.82 -25.07
C SER A 581 28.38 -18.14 -24.00
N THR A 582 27.16 -17.79 -24.38
CA THR A 582 26.14 -17.29 -23.45
C THR A 582 25.47 -18.40 -22.65
N GLU A 583 25.61 -19.66 -23.08
CA GLU A 583 25.13 -20.84 -22.37
C GLU A 583 26.01 -21.17 -21.16
N PRO A 584 25.43 -21.71 -20.06
CA PRO A 584 26.18 -22.19 -18.91
C PRO A 584 27.25 -23.22 -19.29
N GLN A 585 28.47 -23.00 -18.81
CA GLN A 585 29.62 -23.87 -19.04
C GLN A 585 30.16 -24.37 -17.71
N ARG A 586 30.47 -25.67 -17.65
CA ARG A 586 31.19 -26.28 -16.53
C ARG A 586 32.69 -26.25 -16.82
N LEU A 587 33.45 -25.56 -15.98
CA LEU A 587 34.89 -25.34 -16.17
C LEU A 587 35.68 -25.90 -14.98
N GLN A 588 36.75 -26.63 -15.28
CA GLN A 588 37.66 -27.19 -14.27
C GLN A 588 38.46 -26.08 -13.59
N LEU A 589 38.56 -26.12 -12.25
CA LEU A 589 39.38 -25.18 -11.49
C LEU A 589 40.88 -25.40 -11.74
N ARG A 590 41.67 -24.32 -11.72
CA ARG A 590 43.11 -24.35 -11.97
C ARG A 590 43.90 -23.51 -10.97
N LYS A 591 45.22 -23.74 -10.89
CA LYS A 591 46.16 -22.93 -10.07
C LYS A 591 46.37 -21.52 -10.64
N ARG A 592 46.96 -20.65 -9.80
CA ARG A 592 47.41 -19.30 -10.18
C ARG A 592 48.78 -19.31 -10.84
N GLY A 593 49.05 -18.27 -11.64
CA GLY A 593 50.39 -17.95 -12.14
C GLY A 593 50.91 -18.96 -13.17
N ARG A 594 52.22 -19.28 -13.08
CA ARG A 594 52.92 -20.14 -14.07
C ARG A 594 52.41 -21.59 -14.11
N ALA A 595 51.67 -22.03 -13.09
CA ALA A 595 51.07 -23.36 -12.99
C ALA A 595 49.60 -23.41 -13.47
N MET A 596 49.15 -22.44 -14.28
CA MET A 596 47.78 -22.38 -14.81
C MET A 596 47.32 -23.60 -15.63
N ALA A 597 48.24 -24.48 -16.02
CA ALA A 597 47.92 -25.75 -16.66
C ALA A 597 47.55 -26.85 -15.65
N ASP A 598 47.91 -26.70 -14.38
CA ASP A 598 47.62 -27.67 -13.33
C ASP A 598 46.15 -27.58 -12.93
N GLU A 599 45.43 -28.70 -13.08
CA GLU A 599 44.07 -28.86 -12.59
C GLU A 599 44.05 -28.89 -11.05
N MET A 600 43.07 -28.22 -10.48
CA MET A 600 42.72 -28.26 -9.06
C MET A 600 41.44 -29.09 -8.88
N PRO A 601 41.20 -29.67 -7.69
CA PRO A 601 39.94 -30.36 -7.43
C PRO A 601 38.74 -29.43 -7.60
N GLY A 602 37.73 -29.94 -8.29
CA GLY A 602 36.44 -29.28 -8.45
C GLY A 602 36.27 -28.44 -9.71
N SER A 603 35.03 -28.07 -9.96
CA SER A 603 34.60 -27.35 -11.16
C SER A 603 33.60 -26.26 -10.78
N ILE A 604 33.52 -25.23 -11.63
CA ILE A 604 32.56 -24.13 -11.51
C ILE A 604 31.66 -24.11 -12.75
N THR A 605 30.35 -23.97 -12.52
CA THR A 605 29.38 -23.79 -13.59
C THR A 605 29.02 -22.32 -13.67
N LEU A 606 29.32 -21.68 -14.81
CA LEU A 606 29.09 -20.26 -15.01
C LEU A 606 28.73 -19.93 -16.46
N ARG A 607 28.17 -18.75 -16.71
CA ARG A 607 28.06 -18.14 -18.03
C ARG A 607 28.59 -16.72 -18.01
N ILE A 608 29.03 -16.24 -19.17
CA ILE A 608 29.48 -14.87 -19.37
C ILE A 608 28.81 -14.29 -20.61
N VAL A 609 28.33 -13.06 -20.50
CA VAL A 609 27.83 -12.29 -21.63
C VAL A 609 28.66 -11.01 -21.69
N THR A 610 29.12 -10.62 -22.88
CA THR A 610 29.85 -9.35 -23.07
C THR A 610 29.21 -8.55 -24.20
N CYS A 611 29.02 -7.24 -23.98
CA CYS A 611 28.56 -6.29 -24.99
C CYS A 611 29.55 -5.11 -25.12
N THR A 612 29.73 -4.60 -26.33
CA THR A 612 30.56 -3.41 -26.59
C THR A 612 29.79 -2.11 -26.38
N GLU A 613 28.46 -2.16 -26.38
CA GLU A 613 27.61 -1.04 -25.99
C GLU A 613 27.45 -1.06 -24.45
N LEU A 614 27.88 0.01 -23.78
CA LEU A 614 27.83 0.07 -22.31
C LEU A 614 26.40 0.10 -21.75
N THR A 615 25.45 0.53 -22.57
CA THR A 615 23.99 0.49 -22.35
C THR A 615 23.35 -0.77 -22.94
N GLY A 616 24.12 -1.83 -23.19
CA GLY A 616 23.60 -3.09 -23.71
C GLY A 616 23.24 -4.13 -22.63
N MET A 617 23.38 -3.81 -21.32
CA MET A 617 23.19 -4.75 -20.19
C MET A 617 22.53 -4.13 -18.96
#